data_AF-A0A9D6PJQ6-F1
#
_entry.id   AF-A0A9D6PJQ6-F1
#
_cell.length_a   1.000
_cell.length_b   1.000
_cell.length_c   1.000
_cell.angle_alpha   90.00
_cell.angle_beta   90.00
_cell.angle_gamma   90.00
#
_symmetry.space_group_name_H-M   'P 1'
#
loop_
_entity.id
_entity.type
_entity.pdbx_description
1 polymer ?
#
loop_
_entity_poly.entity_id
_entity_poly.type
_entity_poly.pdbx_seq_one_letter_code
_entity_poly.pdbx_strand_id
1 'polypeptide(L)' 'LDADVVAWFKRRAKGGRGYQTDINHALRDYVRRRDRRAVG' A
#
# COMPACT_ATOMS: atom_id res chain seq x y z
N LEU A 1 0.30 -10.51 2.93
CA LEU A 1 0.18 -9.29 3.75
C LEU A 1 -0.48 -9.70 5.05
N ASP A 2 -0.02 -9.19 6.20
CA ASP A 2 -0.65 -9.46 7.50
C ASP A 2 -2.14 -9.07 7.48
N ALA A 3 -2.98 -9.85 8.17
CA ALA A 3 -4.43 -9.66 8.19
C ALA A 3 -4.83 -8.30 8.77
N ASP A 4 -4.09 -7.80 9.77
CA ASP A 4 -4.37 -6.53 10.41
C ASP A 4 -4.07 -5.35 9.50
N VAL A 5 -3.03 -5.47 8.67
CA VAL A 5 -2.69 -4.48 7.65
C VAL A 5 -3.79 -4.43 6.59
N VAL A 6 -4.27 -5.58 6.13
CA VAL A 6 -5.40 -5.64 5.18
C VAL A 6 -6.66 -5.02 5.81
N ALA A 7 -6.94 -5.33 7.08
CA ALA A 7 -8.09 -4.80 7.80
C ALA A 7 -8.01 -3.26 7.95
N TRP A 8 -6.82 -2.71 8.21
CA TRP A 8 -6.61 -1.26 8.27
C TRP A 8 -6.95 -0.57 6.93
N PHE A 9 -6.50 -1.14 5.80
CA PHE A 9 -6.81 -0.60 4.47
C PHE A 9 -8.31 -0.70 4.17
N LYS A 10 -8.96 -1.82 4.53
CA LYS A 10 -10.41 -1.98 4.36
C LYS A 10 -11.22 -0.95 5.17
N ARG A 11 -10.78 -0.60 6.39
CA ARG A 11 -11.43 0.43 7.22
C ARG A 11 -11.31 1.84 6.65
N ARG A 12 -10.23 2.13 5.91
CA ARG A 12 -10.01 3.43 5.24
C ARG A 12 -10.78 3.58 3.93
N ALA A 13 -11.01 2.47 3.24
CA ALA A 13 -11.80 2.43 2.03
C ALA A 13 -13.29 2.69 2.32
N LYS A 14 -13.90 3.71 1.68
CA LYS A 14 -15.35 3.94 1.80
C LYS A 14 -16.13 2.71 1.32
N GLY A 15 -16.84 2.07 2.24
CA GLY A 15 -17.59 0.84 1.97
C GLY A 15 -16.71 -0.37 1.61
N GLY A 16 -15.43 -0.38 2.04
CA GLY A 16 -14.52 -1.50 1.82
C GLY A 16 -14.09 -1.71 0.36
N ARG A 17 -14.34 -0.74 -0.53
CA ARG A 17 -13.94 -0.78 -1.95
C ARG A 17 -12.71 0.09 -2.20
N GLY A 18 -11.81 -0.37 -3.08
CA GLY A 18 -10.60 0.38 -3.45
C GLY A 18 -9.37 0.11 -2.55
N TYR A 19 -9.53 -0.59 -1.43
CA TYR A 19 -8.42 -0.90 -0.51
C TYR A 19 -7.26 -1.64 -1.19
N GLN A 20 -7.56 -2.50 -2.17
CA GLN A 20 -6.53 -3.22 -2.94
C GLN A 20 -5.71 -2.26 -3.82
N THR A 21 -6.37 -1.25 -4.41
CA THR A 21 -5.71 -0.20 -5.20
C THR A 21 -4.79 0.64 -4.32
N ASP A 22 -5.23 0.98 -3.10
CA ASP A 22 -4.42 1.74 -2.14
C ASP A 22 -3.19 0.94 -1.67
N ILE A 23 -3.34 -0.37 -1.41
CA ILE A 23 -2.22 -1.27 -1.10
C ILE A 23 -1.21 -1.27 -2.25
N ASN A 24 -1.69 -1.43 -3.49
CA ASN A 24 -0.83 -1.46 -4.66
C ASN A 24 -0.12 -0.12 -4.86
N HIS A 25 -0.78 1.00 -4.58
CA HIS A 25 -0.18 2.32 -4.67
C HIS A 25 0.93 2.50 -3.64
N ALA A 26 0.67 2.16 -2.38
CA ALA A 26 1.65 2.23 -1.29
C ALA A 26 2.89 1.36 -1.57
N LEU A 27 2.69 0.15 -2.11
CA LEU A 27 3.78 -0.76 -2.47
C LEU A 27 4.66 -0.17 -3.59
N ARG A 28 4.04 0.31 -4.68
CA ARG A 28 4.76 0.93 -5.80
C ARG A 28 5.59 2.13 -5.33
N ASP A 29 5.02 2.95 -4.47
CA ASP A 29 5.70 4.11 -3.90
C ASP A 29 6.88 3.72 -3.01
N TYR A 30 6.74 2.67 -2.20
CA TYR A 30 7.85 2.15 -1.40
C TYR A 30 8.99 1.67 -2.29
N VAL A 31 8.69 0.84 -3.31
CA VAL A 31 9.69 0.31 -4.24
C VAL A 31 10.42 1.46 -4.96
N ARG A 32 9.69 2.41 -5.55
CA ARG A 32 10.29 3.58 -6.22
C ARG A 32 11.22 4.37 -5.30
N ARG A 33 10.85 4.58 -4.04
CA ARG A 33 11.70 5.29 -3.06
C ARG A 33 12.94 4.48 -2.70
N ARG A 34 12.83 3.16 -2.63
CA ARG A 34 13.95 2.27 -2.34
C ARG A 34 14.93 2.20 -3.50
N ASP A 35 14.44 2.11 -4.74
CA ASP A 35 15.29 2.11 -5.94
C ASP A 35 16.06 3.41 -6.06
N ARG A 36 15.43 4.57 -5.83
CA ARG A 36 16.13 5.87 -5.82
C ARG A 36 17.22 5.97 -4.74
N ARG A 37 17.07 5.28 -3.61
CA ARG A 37 18.08 5.23 -2.53
C ARG A 37 19.21 4.24 -2.81
N ALA A 38 19.01 3.28 -3.71
CA ALA A 38 20.03 2.31 -4.08
C ALA A 38 20.97 2.84 -5.19
N VAL A 39 20.57 3.90 -5.88
CA VAL A 39 21.29 4.48 -7.03
C VAL A 39 22.00 5.80 -6.67
N GLY A 40 21.93 6.25 -5.42
CA GLY A 40 22.65 7.42 -4.90
C GLY A 40 23.53 7.04 -3.72
#